data_AF-A0A7Z2W0F8-F1
#
_entry.id   AF-A0A7Z2W0F8-F1
#
_cell.length_a   1.000
_cell.length_b   1.000
_cell.length_c   1.000
_cell.angle_alpha   90.00
_cell.angle_beta   90.00
_cell.angle_gamma   90.00
#
_symmetry.space_group_name_H-M   'P 1'
#
loop_
_entity.id
_entity.type
_entity.pdbx_description
1 polymer ?
#
loop_
_entity_poly.entity_id
_entity_poly.type
_entity_poly.pdbx_seq_one_letter_code
_entity_poly.pdbx_strand_id
1 'polypeptide(L)'
;MKLSLATGLAAIALLIGLQFAITWTSVRSRFVSDIVKTVPTLVVQDGRFLDAAMKEVRVTADEVRSALRRCGIGTMEQVAAVVLESDGSLSVMSVSQAGDRSACAGVRGSAMQT
;
A
#
# COMPACT_ATOMS: atom_id res chain seq x y z
N MET A 1 1.82 44.96 -29.71
CA MET A 1 0.62 44.20 -29.28
C MET A 1 0.59 42.74 -29.74
N LYS A 2 1.11 42.39 -30.93
CA LYS A 2 1.11 40.99 -31.45
C LYS A 2 2.05 40.01 -30.71
N LEU A 3 3.18 40.50 -30.18
CA LEU A 3 4.16 39.66 -29.49
C LEU A 3 3.62 39.05 -28.18
N SER A 4 2.76 39.79 -27.44
CA SER A 4 2.23 39.35 -26.14
C SER A 4 1.25 38.16 -26.26
N LEU A 5 0.40 38.18 -27.30
CA LEU A 5 -0.53 37.09 -27.58
C LEU A 5 0.20 35.80 -27.98
N ALA A 6 1.26 35.91 -28.80
CA ALA A 6 2.07 34.77 -29.21
C ALA A 6 2.81 34.14 -28.02
N THR A 7 3.36 34.95 -27.12
CA THR A 7 4.03 34.45 -25.90
C THR A 7 3.06 33.77 -24.94
N GLY A 8 1.85 34.34 -24.74
CA GLY A 8 0.82 33.71 -23.92
C GLY A 8 0.37 32.35 -24.47
N LEU A 9 0.15 32.27 -25.79
CA LEU A 9 -0.16 31.01 -26.47
C LEU A 9 0.98 29.99 -26.34
N ALA A 10 2.24 30.43 -26.48
CA ALA A 10 3.40 29.55 -26.31
C ALA A 10 3.52 29.02 -24.87
N ALA A 11 3.26 29.84 -23.85
CA ALA A 11 3.28 29.41 -22.45
C ALA A 11 2.17 28.38 -22.16
N ILE A 12 0.96 28.60 -22.69
CA ILE A 12 -0.15 27.65 -22.55
C ILE A 12 0.18 26.34 -23.27
N ALA A 13 0.71 26.39 -24.49
CA ALA A 13 1.12 25.21 -25.24
C ALA A 13 2.24 24.43 -24.53
N LEU A 14 3.21 25.13 -23.94
CA LEU A 14 4.28 24.53 -23.15
C LEU A 14 3.73 23.85 -21.89
N LEU A 15 2.81 24.52 -21.17
CA LEU A 15 2.16 23.93 -20.00
C LEU A 15 1.34 22.69 -20.37
N ILE A 16 0.53 22.75 -21.42
CA ILE A 16 -0.23 21.59 -21.91
C ILE A 16 0.72 20.46 -22.32
N GLY A 17 1.81 20.78 -23.03
CA GLY A 17 2.84 19.81 -23.42
C GLY A 17 3.52 19.17 -22.21
N LEU A 18 3.85 19.95 -21.19
CA LEU A 18 4.44 19.44 -19.95
C LEU A 18 3.46 18.55 -19.17
N GLN A 19 2.18 18.95 -19.09
CA GLN A 19 1.14 18.11 -18.47
C GLN A 19 0.98 16.78 -19.20
N PHE A 20 1.01 16.81 -20.54
CA PHE A 20 0.93 15.60 -21.35
C PHE A 20 2.17 14.74 -21.18
N ALA A 21 3.37 15.34 -21.10
CA ALA A 21 4.62 14.64 -20.87
C ALA A 21 4.67 13.99 -19.48
N ILE A 22 4.20 14.67 -18.43
CA ILE A 22 4.10 14.11 -17.07
C ILE A 22 3.12 12.94 -17.07
N THR A 23 1.91 13.13 -17.61
CA THR A 23 0.90 12.08 -17.69
C THR A 23 1.42 10.88 -18.45
N TRP A 24 1.98 11.09 -19.65
CA TRP A 24 2.52 10.04 -20.50
C TRP A 24 3.70 9.32 -19.86
N THR A 25 4.62 10.03 -19.20
CA THR A 25 5.74 9.42 -18.46
C THR A 25 5.22 8.61 -17.26
N SER A 26 4.20 9.13 -16.58
CA SER A 26 3.58 8.47 -15.42
C SER A 26 2.88 7.16 -15.82
N VAL A 27 2.13 7.14 -16.94
CA VAL A 27 1.46 5.91 -17.41
C VAL A 27 2.37 4.96 -18.21
N ARG A 28 3.41 5.46 -18.90
CA ARG A 28 4.37 4.63 -19.65
C ARG A 28 5.38 3.96 -18.72
N SER A 29 5.61 4.52 -17.54
CA SER A 29 6.46 3.93 -16.52
C SER A 29 5.74 2.78 -15.80
N ARG A 30 5.72 1.62 -16.45
CA ARG A 30 5.62 0.32 -15.76
C ARG A 30 6.66 0.17 -14.62
N PHE A 31 7.69 1.01 -14.60
CA PHE A 31 8.70 1.10 -13.54
C PHE A 31 8.15 1.71 -12.23
N VAL A 32 7.22 2.68 -12.30
CA VAL A 32 6.51 3.17 -11.11
C VAL A 32 5.54 2.10 -10.62
N SER A 33 4.88 1.38 -11.52
CA SER A 33 3.98 0.28 -11.15
C SER A 33 4.72 -0.91 -10.51
N ASP A 34 6.00 -1.15 -10.80
CA ASP A 34 6.81 -2.19 -10.16
C ASP A 34 7.43 -1.75 -8.82
N ILE A 35 7.67 -0.45 -8.61
CA ILE A 35 7.94 0.12 -7.28
C ILE A 35 6.66 0.16 -6.41
N VAL A 36 5.50 0.29 -7.08
CA VAL A 36 4.15 0.30 -6.50
C VAL A 36 3.47 -1.07 -6.69
N LYS A 37 4.23 -2.15 -6.86
CA LYS A 37 3.71 -3.51 -6.64
C LYS A 37 3.66 -3.73 -5.13
N THR A 38 2.77 -3.02 -4.44
CA THR A 38 2.44 -3.31 -3.05
C THR A 38 1.58 -4.56 -3.03
N VAL A 39 2.22 -5.71 -3.19
CA VAL A 39 1.57 -6.99 -2.89
C VAL A 39 1.19 -6.94 -1.41
N PRO A 40 -0.07 -7.24 -1.05
CA PRO A 40 -0.47 -7.22 0.35
C PRO A 40 0.46 -8.12 1.13
N THR A 41 0.97 -7.61 2.25
CA THR A 41 2.07 -8.24 2.98
C THR A 41 1.63 -8.55 4.41
N LEU A 42 1.86 -9.80 4.83
CA LEU A 42 1.54 -10.24 6.17
C LEU A 42 2.59 -9.66 7.15
N VAL A 43 2.15 -8.92 8.16
CA VAL A 43 3.03 -8.30 9.17
C VAL A 43 2.85 -8.91 10.57
N VAL A 44 1.71 -9.54 10.84
CA VAL A 44 1.47 -10.33 12.05
C VAL A 44 0.78 -11.63 11.67
N GLN A 45 1.20 -12.72 12.30
CA GLN A 45 0.58 -14.02 12.17
C GLN A 45 0.40 -14.63 13.57
N ASP A 46 -0.83 -15.00 13.92
CA ASP A 46 -1.20 -15.69 15.16
C ASP A 46 -0.59 -15.02 16.41
N GLY A 47 -0.78 -13.70 16.51
CA GLY A 47 -0.26 -12.86 17.59
C GLY A 47 1.24 -12.57 17.55
N ARG A 48 1.99 -13.12 16.58
CA ARG A 48 3.44 -12.92 16.45
C ARG A 48 3.76 -11.91 15.36
N PHE A 49 4.63 -10.95 15.69
CA PHE A 49 5.15 -10.00 14.72
C PHE A 49 6.10 -10.68 13.74
N LEU A 50 5.97 -10.36 12.44
CA LEU A 50 6.88 -10.79 11.40
C LEU A 50 7.90 -9.69 11.15
N ASP A 51 8.92 -9.61 12.00
CA ASP A 51 9.91 -8.51 12.00
C ASP A 51 10.57 -8.25 10.65
N ALA A 52 10.84 -9.31 9.88
CA ALA A 52 11.41 -9.19 8.53
C ALA A 52 10.44 -8.49 7.57
N ALA A 53 9.18 -8.94 7.54
CA ALA A 53 8.15 -8.34 6.71
C ALA A 53 7.86 -6.90 7.13
N MET A 54 7.76 -6.63 8.43
CA MET A 54 7.57 -5.29 8.98
C MET A 54 8.70 -4.32 8.61
N LYS A 55 9.96 -4.78 8.60
CA LYS A 55 11.10 -3.97 8.15
C LYS A 55 11.06 -3.71 6.64
N GLU A 56 10.69 -4.70 5.84
CA GLU A 56 10.55 -4.53 4.38
C GLU A 56 9.52 -3.46 4.02
N VAL A 57 8.35 -3.50 4.70
CA VAL A 57 7.25 -2.57 4.44
C VAL A 57 7.23 -1.34 5.34
N ARG A 58 8.26 -1.18 6.19
CA ARG A 58 8.47 -0.04 7.11
C ARG A 58 7.30 0.21 8.06
N VAL A 59 6.63 -0.84 8.53
CA VAL A 59 5.56 -0.76 9.52
C VAL A 59 6.13 -1.00 10.91
N THR A 60 5.76 -0.14 11.86
CA THR A 60 6.19 -0.28 13.26
C THR A 60 5.21 -1.12 14.09
N ALA A 61 5.69 -1.70 15.20
CA ALA A 61 4.82 -2.44 16.13
C ALA A 61 3.72 -1.55 16.74
N ASP A 62 3.98 -0.25 16.89
CA ASP A 62 3.01 0.70 17.42
C ASP A 62 1.91 1.04 16.41
N GLU A 63 2.22 1.09 15.12
CA GLU A 63 1.19 1.19 14.07
C GLU A 63 0.26 -0.01 14.07
N VAL A 64 0.82 -1.22 14.21
CA VAL A 64 0.02 -2.44 14.33
C VAL A 64 -0.86 -2.39 15.58
N ARG A 65 -0.30 -2.11 16.75
CA ARG A 65 -1.09 -1.97 18.00
C ARG A 65 -2.16 -0.88 17.89
N SER A 66 -1.88 0.21 17.20
CA SER A 66 -2.85 1.26 16.92
C SER A 66 -4.00 0.76 16.05
N ALA A 67 -3.71 -0.01 15.00
CA ALA A 67 -4.72 -0.66 14.18
C ALA A 67 -5.60 -1.63 14.98
N LEU A 68 -4.99 -2.45 15.85
CA LEU A 68 -5.73 -3.34 16.74
C LEU A 68 -6.70 -2.57 17.64
N ARG A 69 -6.25 -1.46 18.25
CA ARG A 69 -7.11 -0.61 19.10
C ARG A 69 -8.27 -0.01 18.30
N ARG A 70 -8.05 0.43 17.06
CA ARG A 70 -9.14 0.92 16.19
C ARG A 70 -10.19 -0.15 15.90
N CYS A 71 -9.78 -1.42 15.83
CA CYS A 71 -10.66 -2.57 15.67
C CYS A 71 -11.26 -3.09 16.99
N GLY A 72 -10.97 -2.44 18.13
CA GLY A 72 -11.46 -2.85 19.44
C GLY A 72 -10.76 -4.08 20.03
N ILE A 73 -9.61 -4.48 19.49
CA ILE A 73 -8.83 -5.63 19.97
C ILE A 73 -7.81 -5.14 21.01
N GLY A 74 -7.94 -5.67 22.23
CA GLY A 74 -7.10 -5.29 23.37
C GLY A 74 -5.84 -6.14 23.55
N THR A 75 -5.78 -7.31 22.91
CA THR A 75 -4.64 -8.23 23.05
C THR A 75 -4.18 -8.82 21.72
N MET A 76 -2.87 -9.07 21.61
CA MET A 76 -2.23 -9.76 20.49
C MET A 76 -2.71 -11.21 20.35
N GLU A 77 -3.09 -11.89 21.44
CA GLU A 77 -3.56 -13.29 21.36
C GLU A 77 -4.88 -13.45 20.60
N GLN A 78 -5.67 -12.37 20.49
CA GLN A 78 -6.93 -12.37 19.73
C GLN A 78 -6.71 -12.11 18.23
N VAL A 79 -5.47 -11.89 17.79
CA VAL A 79 -5.13 -11.54 16.41
C VAL A 79 -4.67 -12.78 15.65
N ALA A 80 -5.40 -13.14 14.60
CA ALA A 80 -5.01 -14.21 13.68
C ALA A 80 -4.04 -13.71 12.61
N ALA A 81 -4.29 -12.54 12.05
CA ALA A 81 -3.44 -11.95 11.02
C ALA A 81 -3.57 -10.42 10.99
N VAL A 82 -2.46 -9.76 10.64
CA VAL A 82 -2.49 -8.35 10.22
C VAL A 82 -1.78 -8.25 8.88
N VAL A 83 -2.45 -7.64 7.92
CA VAL A 83 -1.99 -7.48 6.54
C VAL A 83 -1.85 -6.00 6.24
N LEU A 84 -0.72 -5.61 5.66
CA LEU A 84 -0.56 -4.32 5.02
C LEU A 84 -1.10 -4.43 3.59
N GLU A 85 -2.16 -3.69 3.32
CA GLU A 85 -2.81 -3.62 2.02
C GLU A 85 -2.05 -2.73 1.03
N SER A 86 -2.39 -2.84 -0.25
CA SER A 86 -1.70 -2.11 -1.32
C SER A 86 -1.80 -0.58 -1.22
N ASP A 87 -2.83 -0.10 -0.53
CA ASP A 87 -3.12 1.32 -0.29
C ASP A 87 -2.44 1.86 0.99
N GLY A 88 -1.67 1.03 1.70
CA GLY A 88 -1.01 1.37 2.95
C GLY A 88 -1.89 1.24 4.20
N SER A 89 -3.12 0.75 4.07
CA SER A 89 -3.98 0.46 5.21
C SER A 89 -3.60 -0.87 5.88
N LEU A 90 -3.83 -0.95 7.19
CA LEU A 90 -3.64 -2.19 7.96
C LEU A 90 -5.00 -2.87 8.14
N SER A 91 -5.14 -4.03 7.52
CA SER A 91 -6.28 -4.92 7.70
C SER A 91 -6.00 -5.88 8.86
N VAL A 92 -6.96 -6.00 9.79
CA VAL A 92 -6.83 -6.80 11.01
C VAL A 92 -7.86 -7.91 10.99
N MET A 93 -7.40 -9.13 11.22
CA MET A 93 -8.23 -10.31 11.32
C MET A 93 -8.10 -10.93 12.71
N SER A 94 -9.21 -10.98 13.43
CA SER A 94 -9.26 -11.64 14.73
C SER A 94 -9.40 -13.15 14.59
N VAL A 95 -9.04 -13.90 15.63
CA VAL A 95 -9.18 -15.37 15.67
C VAL A 95 -10.63 -15.81 15.46
N SER A 96 -11.60 -15.06 15.97
CA SER A 96 -13.03 -15.36 15.77
C SER A 96 -13.52 -15.11 14.33
N GLN A 97 -12.85 -14.23 13.59
CA GLN A 97 -13.20 -13.91 12.20
C GLN A 97 -12.36 -14.67 11.16
N ALA A 98 -11.32 -15.38 11.60
CA ALA A 98 -10.34 -15.97 10.70
C ALA A 98 -10.91 -17.06 9.77
N GLY A 99 -11.89 -17.84 10.23
CA GLY A 99 -12.48 -18.94 9.46
C GLY A 99 -11.41 -19.83 8.82
N ASP A 100 -11.58 -20.13 7.53
CA ASP A 100 -10.64 -20.92 6.73
C ASP A 100 -9.45 -20.10 6.19
N ARG A 101 -9.34 -18.81 6.55
CA ARG A 101 -8.28 -17.87 6.12
C ARG A 101 -8.13 -17.71 4.61
N SER A 102 -9.16 -18.03 3.84
CA SER A 102 -9.21 -17.86 2.39
C SER A 102 -9.04 -16.40 1.95
N ALA A 103 -9.42 -15.44 2.80
CA ALA A 103 -9.20 -14.01 2.59
C ALA A 103 -7.71 -13.62 2.59
N CYS A 104 -6.83 -14.43 3.20
CA CYS A 104 -5.37 -14.22 3.17
C CYS A 104 -4.68 -14.91 1.97
N ALA A 105 -5.42 -15.53 1.06
CA ALA A 105 -4.85 -16.15 -0.13
C ALA A 105 -4.18 -15.09 -1.02
N GLY A 106 -2.91 -15.30 -1.37
CA GLY A 106 -2.13 -14.36 -2.21
C GLY A 106 -1.40 -13.26 -1.45
N VAL A 107 -1.56 -13.17 -0.12
CA VAL A 107 -0.75 -12.28 0.73
C VAL A 107 0.68 -12.80 0.83
N ARG A 108 1.66 -11.93 0.56
CA ARG A 108 3.09 -12.24 0.66
C ARG A 108 3.42 -12.59 2.13
N GLY A 109 3.91 -13.80 2.37
CA GLY A 109 4.21 -14.32 3.71
C GLY A 109 3.13 -15.22 4.33
N SER A 110 1.97 -15.41 3.68
CA SER A 110 1.03 -16.47 4.06
C SER A 110 1.64 -17.83 3.72
N ALA A 111 1.48 -18.83 4.59
CA ALA A 111 2.09 -20.17 4.52
C ALA A 111 1.64 -21.04 3.31
N MET A 112 1.10 -20.41 2.28
CA MET A 112 0.58 -21.01 1.04
C MET A 112 1.34 -20.47 -0.20
N GLN A 113 2.63 -20.19 -0.03
CA GLN A 113 3.61 -20.07 -1.11
C GLN A 113 4.71 -21.13 -0.90
N THR A 114 4.43 -22.34 -1.33
CA THR A 114 5.41 -23.34 -1.78
C THR A 114 5.01 -23.78 -3.17
#